data_AF-A0A6L3NJX2-F1
#
_entry.id   AF-A0A6L3NJX2-F1
#
_cell.length_a   1.000
_cell.length_b   1.000
_cell.length_c   1.000
_cell.angle_alpha   90.00
_cell.angle_beta   90.00
_cell.angle_gamma   90.00
#
_symmetry.space_group_name_H-M   'P 1'
#
loop_
_entity.id
_entity.type
_entity.pdbx_description
1 polymer ?
#
loop_
_entity_poly.entity_id
_entity_poly.type
_entity_poly.pdbx_seq_one_letter_code
_entity_poly.pdbx_strand_id
1 'polypeptide(L)' 'MIATRILRRPRALIVGCGDVGLRCVAQWRAARGNLRIVALTSHPGRCDELRA' A
#
# COMPACT_ATOMS: atom_id res chain seq x y z
N MET A 1 18.97 20.76 -3.90
CA MET A 1 17.80 20.22 -4.63
C MET A 1 17.89 18.70 -4.58
N ILE A 2 17.05 18.03 -3.79
CA ILE A 2 17.02 16.56 -3.78
C ILE A 2 16.59 16.14 -5.18
N ALA A 3 17.43 15.41 -5.90
CA ALA A 3 17.08 14.86 -7.20
C ALA A 3 15.89 13.92 -7.01
N THR A 4 14.68 14.41 -7.28
CA THR A 4 13.46 13.60 -7.28
C THR A 4 13.50 12.73 -8.52
N ARG A 5 14.12 11.56 -8.38
CA ARG A 5 14.09 10.55 -9.43
C ARG A 5 12.62 10.24 -9.73
N ILE A 6 12.18 10.47 -10.96
CA ILE A 6 10.81 10.15 -11.39
C ILE A 6 10.58 8.66 -11.15
N LEU A 7 9.64 8.35 -10.26
CA LEU A 7 9.28 6.98 -9.92
C LEU A 7 8.40 6.44 -11.03
N ARG A 8 8.99 5.65 -11.93
CA ARG A 8 8.31 5.09 -13.12
C ARG A 8 7.19 4.09 -12.79
N ARG A 9 7.15 3.58 -11.56
CA ARG A 9 6.08 2.70 -11.07
C ARG A 9 5.13 3.51 -10.18
N PRO A 10 3.80 3.49 -10.40
CA PRO A 10 2.84 4.12 -9.52
C PRO A 10 2.96 3.58 -8.08
N ARG A 11 2.84 4.46 -7.08
CA ARG A 11 2.95 4.10 -5.67
C ARG A 11 1.79 4.70 -4.89
N ALA A 12 1.21 3.92 -3.99
CA ALA A 12 0.21 4.39 -3.04
C ALA A 12 0.69 4.13 -1.62
N LEU A 13 0.59 5.14 -0.76
CA LEU A 13 0.80 5.02 0.69
C LEU A 13 -0.57 5.12 1.37
N ILE A 14 -0.90 4.11 2.17
CA ILE A 14 -2.09 4.11 3.03
C ILE A 14 -1.60 4.24 4.48
N VAL A 15 -1.99 5.31 5.16
CA VAL A 15 -1.72 5.52 6.59
C VAL A 15 -2.97 5.18 7.38
N GLY A 16 -2.87 4.23 8.32
CA GLY A 16 -4.03 3.75 9.08
C GLY A 16 -4.77 2.63 8.34
N CYS A 17 -4.08 1.53 8.04
CA CYS A 17 -4.63 0.39 7.29
C CYS A 17 -5.50 -0.52 8.18
N GLY A 18 -6.65 0.02 8.62
CA GLY A 18 -7.74 -0.72 9.23
C GLY A 18 -8.58 -1.47 8.18
N ASP A 19 -9.87 -1.66 8.44
CA ASP A 19 -10.73 -2.48 7.55
C ASP A 19 -10.92 -1.85 6.17
N VAL A 20 -11.09 -0.53 6.11
CA VAL A 20 -11.14 0.20 4.83
C VAL A 20 -9.82 0.08 4.08
N GLY A 21 -8.70 0.19 4.79
CA GLY A 21 -7.37 0.04 4.21
C GLY A 21 -7.16 -1.35 3.61
N LEU A 22 -7.51 -2.42 4.34
CA LEU A 22 -7.46 -3.80 3.88
C LEU A 22 -8.30 -4.02 2.63
N ARG A 23 -9.53 -3.49 2.60
CA ARG A 23 -10.39 -3.53 1.42
C ARG A 23 -9.78 -2.82 0.22
N CYS A 24 -9.21 -1.63 0.41
CA CYS A 24 -8.51 -0.91 -0.64
C CYS A 24 -7.31 -1.70 -1.17
N VAL A 25 -6.51 -2.30 -0.28
CA VAL A 25 -5.35 -3.14 -0.64
C VAL A 25 -5.80 -4.32 -1.51
N ALA A 26 -6.83 -5.05 -1.08
CA ALA A 26 -7.36 -6.20 -1.81
C ALA A 26 -7.86 -5.79 -3.21
N GLN A 27 -8.68 -4.75 -3.29
CA GLN A 27 -9.21 -4.25 -4.56
C GLN A 27 -8.11 -3.76 -5.50
N TRP A 28 -7.12 -3.04 -4.99
CA TRP A 28 -6.02 -2.52 -5.80
C TRP A 28 -5.05 -3.59 -6.26
N ARG A 29 -4.78 -4.63 -5.45
CA ARG A 29 -4.00 -5.79 -5.88
C ARG A 29 -4.67 -6.50 -7.06
N ALA A 30 -5.99 -6.66 -7.02
CA ALA A 30 -6.75 -7.27 -8.10
C ALA A 30 -6.82 -6.39 -9.36
N ALA A 31 -7.00 -5.07 -9.21
CA ALA A 31 -7.24 -4.17 -10.34
C ALA A 31 -5.97 -3.54 -10.93
N ARG A 32 -4.85 -3.48 -10.19
CA ARG A 32 -3.66 -2.71 -10.56
C ARG A 32 -2.36 -3.49 -10.35
N GLY A 33 -2.08 -4.43 -11.25
CA GLY A 33 -0.87 -5.27 -11.20
C GLY A 33 0.46 -4.50 -11.17
N ASN A 34 0.51 -3.27 -11.69
CA ASN A 34 1.73 -2.45 -11.67
C ASN A 34 1.84 -1.50 -10.45
N LEU A 35 0.82 -1.40 -9.60
CA LEU A 35 0.84 -0.50 -8.45
C LEU A 35 1.74 -1.07 -7.36
N ARG A 36 2.57 -0.23 -6.73
CA ARG A 36 3.26 -0.57 -5.48
C ARG A 36 2.50 0.03 -4.31
N ILE A 37 1.95 -0.81 -3.44
CA ILE A 37 1.21 -0.38 -2.26
C ILE A 37 2.13 -0.44 -1.05
N VAL A 38 2.12 0.61 -0.24
CA VAL A 38 2.75 0.66 1.09
C VAL A 38 1.64 0.94 2.09
N ALA A 39 1.38 -0.02 2.98
CA ALA A 39 0.35 0.10 4.00
C ALA A 39 1.00 0.23 5.38
N LEU A 40 0.60 1.26 6.13
CA LEU A 40 1.01 1.48 7.52
C LEU A 40 -0.16 1.21 8.44
N THR A 41 0.07 0.43 9.48
CA THR A 41 -0.91 0.11 10.51
C THR A 41 -0.27 0.24 11.89
N SER A 42 -1.04 0.69 12.87
CA SER A 42 -0.67 0.66 14.28
C SER A 42 -0.95 -0.69 14.94
N HIS A 43 -1.66 -1.59 14.25
CA HIS A 43 -2.03 -2.92 14.76
C HIS A 43 -1.07 -3.98 14.22
N PRO A 44 -0.07 -4.43 15.00
CA PRO A 44 0.95 -5.37 14.52
C PRO A 44 0.37 -6.71 14.06
N GLY A 45 -0.75 -7.16 14.65
CA GLY A 45 -1.42 -8.41 14.25
C GLY A 45 -2.00 -8.40 12.83
N ARG A 46 -2.11 -7.23 12.18
CA ARG A 46 -2.58 -7.10 10.79
C ARG A 46 -1.43 -7.06 9.77
N CYS A 47 -0.17 -7.04 10.23
CA CYS A 47 0.99 -6.94 9.33
C CYS A 47 1.10 -8.15 8.39
N ASP A 48 0.79 -9.36 8.85
CA ASP A 48 0.94 -10.57 8.04
C ASP A 48 -0.11 -10.63 6.93
N GLU A 49 -1.36 -10.28 7.25
CA GLU A 49 -2.43 -10.10 6.25
C GLU A 49 -2.07 -9.05 5.19
N LEU A 50 -1.46 -7.93 5.61
CA LEU A 50 -1.02 -6.87 4.71
C LEU A 50 0.18 -7.26 3.83
N ARG A 51 1.01 -8.21 4.30
CA ARG A 51 2.20 -8.70 3.56
C ARG A 51 1.89 -9.85 2.61
N ALA A 52 0.90 -10.69 2.92
CA ALA A 52 0.37 -11.72 2.03
C ALA A 52 -0.08 -11.10 0.69
#